data_AF-A0A830EB57-F1
#
_entry.id   AF-A0A830EB57-F1
#
_cell.length_a   1.000
_cell.length_b   1.000
_cell.length_c   1.000
_cell.angle_alpha   90.00
_cell.angle_beta   90.00
_cell.angle_gamma   90.00
#
_symmetry.space_group_name_H-M   'P 1'
#
loop_
_entity.id
_entity.type
_entity.pdbx_description
1 polymer ?
#
loop_
_entity_poly.entity_id
_entity_poly.type
_entity_poly.pdbx_seq_one_letter_code
_entity_poly.pdbx_strand_id
1 'polypeptide(L)'
;MALMDMRIAGLVADLLMRTCNASSVERQSFTDGSRYMIRFSDNNNMEVHLVDRGERLFAEFWISTYATPIMILEYMYSNTEPSSVCREICALIRIISDSITRQRAEKAAVKQNNQPK
;
A
#
# COMPACT_ATOMS: atom_id res chain seq x y z
N MET A 1 -4.83 31.64 8.01
CA MET A 1 -5.96 30.74 7.72
C MET A 1 -5.49 29.79 6.62
N ALA A 2 -4.81 28.71 6.99
CA ALA A 2 -4.30 27.73 6.04
C ALA A 2 -5.38 26.65 5.90
N LEU A 3 -6.23 26.77 4.89
CA LEU A 3 -6.88 25.59 4.32
C LEU A 3 -5.73 24.75 3.75
N MET A 4 -5.18 23.85 4.59
CA MET A 4 -4.41 22.73 4.08
C MET A 4 -5.36 22.02 3.13
N ASP A 5 -5.16 22.19 1.82
CA ASP A 5 -5.67 21.27 0.82
C ASP A 5 -5.23 19.88 1.26
N MET A 6 -6.11 19.17 1.98
CA MET A 6 -5.96 17.76 2.23
C MET A 6 -6.12 17.10 0.88
N ARG A 7 -5.02 17.03 0.15
CA ARG A 7 -4.99 16.37 -1.14
C ARG A 7 -5.41 14.92 -0.96
N ILE A 8 -6.03 14.37 -1.99
CA ILE A 8 -6.68 13.05 -1.97
C ILE A 8 -5.80 11.95 -1.36
N ALA A 9 -4.49 11.98 -1.60
CA ALA A 9 -3.54 11.03 -1.01
C ALA A 9 -3.57 11.01 0.53
N GLY A 10 -3.66 12.18 1.16
CA GLY A 10 -3.75 12.30 2.61
C GLY A 10 -5.06 11.75 3.17
N LEU A 11 -6.18 11.95 2.46
CA LEU A 11 -7.47 11.39 2.85
C LEU A 11 -7.48 9.86 2.71
N VAL A 12 -6.95 9.34 1.61
CA VAL A 12 -6.80 7.89 1.41
C VAL A 12 -5.89 7.29 2.49
N ALA A 13 -4.77 7.94 2.82
CA ALA A 13 -3.87 7.49 3.88
C ALA A 13 -4.58 7.42 5.25
N ASP A 14 -5.35 8.45 5.63
CA ASP A 14 -6.13 8.45 6.88
C ASP A 14 -7.18 7.33 6.89
N LEU A 15 -7.88 7.12 5.77
CA LEU A 15 -8.85 6.02 5.64
C LEU A 15 -8.18 4.65 5.78
N LEU A 16 -6.99 4.46 5.20
CA LEU A 16 -6.24 3.21 5.31
C LEU A 16 -5.81 2.94 6.77
N MET A 17 -5.36 3.98 7.48
CA MET A 17 -5.05 3.89 8.92
C MET A 17 -6.26 3.48 9.76
N ARG A 18 -7.46 3.94 9.39
CA ARG A 18 -8.68 3.65 10.17
C ARG A 18 -9.34 2.31 9.82
N THR A 19 -9.22 1.85 8.58
CA THR A 19 -10.10 0.79 8.05
C THR A 19 -9.35 -0.40 7.46
N CYS A 20 -8.01 -0.32 7.36
CA CYS A 20 -7.23 -1.21 6.52
C CYS A 20 -5.99 -1.81 7.20
N ASN A 21 -5.96 -1.88 8.54
CA ASN A 21 -4.82 -2.40 9.30
C ASN A 21 -3.47 -1.73 8.95
N ALA A 22 -3.49 -0.49 8.45
CA ALA A 22 -2.26 0.27 8.31
C ALA A 22 -1.74 0.64 9.70
N SER A 23 -0.47 0.36 9.94
CA SER A 23 0.19 0.50 11.24
C SER A 23 1.00 1.79 11.33
N SER A 24 1.50 2.30 10.20
CA SER A 24 2.25 3.54 10.16
C SER A 24 2.13 4.21 8.80
N VAL A 25 2.23 5.54 8.81
CA VAL A 25 2.33 6.37 7.62
C VAL A 25 3.49 7.35 7.78
N GLU A 26 4.36 7.41 6.78
CA GLU A 26 5.39 8.44 6.65
C GLU A 26 5.09 9.30 5.42
N ARG A 27 5.22 10.62 5.55
CA ARG A 27 4.97 11.57 4.46
C ARG A 27 6.27 12.24 4.03
N GLN A 28 6.55 12.19 2.74
CA GLN A 28 7.62 12.95 2.10
C GLN A 28 7.01 13.95 1.13
N SER A 29 7.37 15.22 1.27
CA SER A 29 6.92 16.28 0.37
C SER A 29 7.99 16.58 -0.68
N PHE A 30 7.55 16.89 -1.89
CA PHE A 30 8.38 17.35 -2.99
C PHE A 30 7.72 18.56 -3.67
N THR A 31 8.44 19.24 -4.56
CA THR A 31 8.01 20.53 -5.13
C THR A 31 6.64 20.46 -5.82
N ASP A 32 6.33 19.34 -6.48
CA ASP A 32 5.09 19.12 -7.23
C ASP A 32 4.09 18.17 -6.56
N GLY A 33 4.29 17.82 -5.28
CA GLY A 33 3.34 16.98 -4.53
C GLY A 33 3.90 16.28 -3.30
N SER A 34 3.42 15.06 -3.04
CA SER A 34 3.86 14.29 -1.87
C SER A 34 3.71 12.78 -2.03
N ARG A 35 4.56 12.02 -1.34
CA ARG A 35 4.48 10.56 -1.21
C ARG A 35 4.12 10.20 0.23
N TYR A 36 3.10 9.37 0.40
CA TYR A 36 2.76 8.75 1.69
C TYR A 36 3.14 7.27 1.64
N MET A 37 4.08 6.85 2.48
CA MET A 37 4.53 5.48 2.57
C MET A 37 3.81 4.81 3.73
N ILE A 38 2.98 3.82 3.41
CA ILE A 38 2.04 3.21 4.35
C ILE A 38 2.45 1.77 4.58
N ARG A 39 2.61 1.38 5.84
CA ARG A 39 2.96 0.02 6.27
C ARG A 39 1.77 -0.63 6.95
N PHE A 40 1.66 -1.94 6.83
CA PHE A 40 0.51 -2.72 7.32
C PHE A 40 0.95 -3.71 8.40
N SER A 41 0.19 -3.83 9.48
CA SER A 41 0.54 -4.66 10.65
C SER A 41 0.69 -6.14 10.31
N ASP A 42 -0.11 -6.60 9.38
CA ASP A 42 -0.25 -8.02 9.07
C ASP A 42 0.85 -8.50 8.09
N ASN A 43 1.62 -7.57 7.53
CA ASN A 43 2.63 -7.86 6.53
C ASN A 43 3.77 -6.82 6.52
N ASN A 44 4.77 -7.03 7.37
CA ASN A 44 5.96 -6.17 7.45
C ASN A 44 6.80 -6.13 6.16
N ASN A 45 6.52 -7.01 5.18
CA ASN A 45 7.25 -7.03 3.92
C ASN A 45 6.54 -6.23 2.82
N MET A 46 5.41 -5.59 3.11
CA MET A 46 4.63 -4.88 2.12
C MET A 46 4.37 -3.44 2.53
N GLU A 47 4.50 -2.54 1.56
CA GLU A 47 4.16 -1.13 1.70
C GLU A 47 3.27 -0.69 0.54
N VAL A 48 2.42 0.29 0.79
CA VAL A 48 1.71 1.01 -0.27
C VAL A 48 2.17 2.46 -0.24
N HIS A 49 2.66 2.95 -1.37
CA HIS A 49 3.07 4.34 -1.51
C HIS A 49 2.01 5.09 -2.31
N LEU A 50 1.36 6.06 -1.68
CA LEU A 50 0.45 6.98 -2.35
C LEU A 50 1.25 8.19 -2.85
N VAL A 51 1.41 8.32 -4.16
CA VAL A 51 2.15 9.42 -4.79
C VAL A 51 1.17 10.39 -5.42
N ASP A 52 1.09 11.56 -4.81
CA ASP A 52 0.33 12.71 -5.28
C ASP A 52 1.22 13.57 -6.17
N ARG A 53 0.86 13.74 -7.43
CA ARG A 53 1.62 14.56 -8.37
C ARG A 53 0.70 15.24 -9.38
N GLY A 54 0.58 16.56 -9.30
CA GLY A 54 -0.34 17.33 -10.14
C GLY A 54 -1.81 16.92 -9.90
N GLU A 55 -2.50 16.47 -10.96
CA GLU A 55 -3.90 16.01 -10.91
C GLU A 55 -4.05 14.48 -10.85
N ARG A 56 -2.96 13.79 -10.49
CA ARG A 56 -2.88 12.33 -10.49
C ARG A 56 -2.47 11.80 -9.13
N LEU A 57 -3.09 10.69 -8.74
CA LEU A 57 -2.72 9.87 -7.60
C LEU A 57 -2.23 8.53 -8.13
N PHE A 58 -1.06 8.10 -7.68
CA PHE A 58 -0.57 6.75 -7.91
C PHE A 58 -0.60 5.97 -6.60
N ALA A 59 -1.10 4.73 -6.64
CA ALA A 59 -0.92 3.77 -5.56
C ALA A 59 0.09 2.71 -6.03
N GLU A 60 1.30 2.79 -5.49
CA GLU A 60 2.39 1.86 -5.79
C GLU A 60 2.44 0.79 -4.69
N PHE A 61 2.36 -0.48 -5.08
CA PHE A 61 2.46 -1.60 -4.16
C PHE A 61 3.89 -2.13 -4.16
N TRP A 62 4.51 -2.16 -2.99
CA TRP A 62 5.91 -2.54 -2.80
C TRP A 62 5.99 -3.79 -1.94
N ILE A 63 6.89 -4.70 -2.31
CA ILE A 63 7.33 -5.80 -1.46
C ILE A 63 8.83 -5.67 -1.26
N SER A 64 9.31 -5.79 -0.02
CA SER A 64 10.73 -5.55 0.35
C SER A 64 11.76 -6.42 -0.39
N THR A 65 11.33 -7.49 -1.06
CA THR A 65 12.21 -8.36 -1.86
C THR A 65 12.52 -7.81 -3.25
N TYR A 66 11.79 -6.78 -3.72
CA TYR A 66 11.94 -6.21 -5.05
C TYR A 66 12.41 -4.75 -4.98
N ALA A 67 13.20 -4.34 -5.97
CA ALA A 67 13.69 -2.97 -6.11
C ALA A 67 12.72 -2.03 -6.85
N THR A 68 11.59 -2.56 -7.31
CA THR A 68 10.55 -1.85 -8.07
C THR A 68 9.18 -2.21 -7.50
N PRO A 69 8.16 -1.34 -7.64
CA PRO A 69 6.81 -1.70 -7.24
C PRO A 69 6.33 -2.89 -8.09
N ILE A 70 5.59 -3.80 -7.46
CA ILE A 70 5.03 -4.97 -8.14
C ILE A 70 3.76 -4.62 -8.93
N MET A 71 3.13 -3.50 -8.57
CA MET A 71 1.90 -3.00 -9.16
C MET A 71 1.81 -1.50 -8.94
N ILE A 72 1.31 -0.77 -9.94
CA ILE A 72 1.03 0.65 -9.86
C ILE A 72 -0.40 0.85 -10.38
N LEU A 73 -1.24 1.52 -9.59
CA LEU A 73 -2.56 1.97 -10.01
C LEU A 73 -2.54 3.49 -10.16
N GLU A 74 -3.11 3.99 -11.25
CA GLU A 74 -3.20 5.42 -11.56
C GLU A 74 -4.65 5.88 -11.45
N TYR A 75 -4.86 6.99 -10.73
CA TYR A 75 -6.16 7.61 -10.50
C TYR A 75 -6.12 9.08 -10.92
N MET A 76 -7.13 9.50 -11.68
CA MET A 76 -7.35 10.90 -12.08
C MET A 76 -8.26 11.60 -11.07
N TYR A 77 -7.86 12.75 -10.54
CA TYR A 77 -8.59 13.42 -9.44
C TYR A 77 -10.05 13.71 -9.75
N SER A 78 -10.35 14.07 -11.00
CA SER A 78 -11.70 14.43 -11.46
C SER A 78 -12.75 13.34 -11.24
N ASN A 79 -12.34 12.07 -11.12
CA ASN A 79 -13.25 10.93 -11.02
C ASN A 79 -12.99 10.06 -9.78
N THR A 80 -12.21 10.54 -8.81
CA THR A 80 -11.71 9.68 -7.72
C THR A 80 -12.32 10.05 -6.37
N GLU A 81 -13.09 9.12 -5.81
CA GLU A 81 -13.54 9.21 -4.42
C GLU A 81 -12.49 8.54 -3.49
N PRO A 82 -11.97 9.22 -2.46
CA PRO A 82 -10.96 8.66 -1.54
C PRO A 82 -11.39 7.31 -0.94
N SER A 83 -12.68 7.16 -0.63
CA SER A 83 -13.23 5.93 -0.05
C SER A 83 -13.15 4.74 -1.02
N SER A 84 -13.33 4.99 -2.31
CA SER A 84 -13.23 3.96 -3.35
C SER A 84 -11.81 3.46 -3.50
N VAL A 85 -10.85 4.38 -3.60
CA VAL A 85 -9.41 4.05 -3.65
C VAL A 85 -8.99 3.27 -2.41
N CYS A 86 -9.40 3.70 -1.22
CA CYS A 86 -9.12 2.99 0.01
C CYS A 86 -9.65 1.55 -0.03
N ARG A 87 -10.90 1.33 -0.46
CA ARG A 87 -11.49 -0.01 -0.55
C ARG A 87 -10.72 -0.91 -1.52
N GLU A 88 -10.34 -0.37 -2.68
CA GLU A 88 -9.58 -1.10 -3.69
C GLU A 88 -8.19 -1.50 -3.17
N ILE A 89 -7.45 -0.55 -2.59
CA ILE A 89 -6.15 -0.81 -1.97
C ILE A 89 -6.28 -1.87 -0.88
N CYS A 90 -7.27 -1.79 0.00
CA CYS A 90 -7.50 -2.79 1.04
C CYS A 90 -7.77 -4.19 0.49
N ALA A 91 -8.57 -4.28 -0.57
CA ALA A 91 -8.85 -5.57 -1.20
C ALA A 91 -7.57 -6.18 -1.78
N LEU A 92 -6.75 -5.38 -2.48
CA LEU A 92 -5.49 -5.84 -3.06
C LEU A 92 -4.48 -6.25 -1.99
N ILE A 93 -4.37 -5.49 -0.90
CA ILE A 93 -3.54 -5.83 0.26
C ILE A 93 -3.90 -7.18 0.84
N ARG A 94 -5.19 -7.47 1.01
CA ARG A 94 -5.67 -8.77 1.48
C ARG A 94 -5.30 -9.88 0.51
N ILE A 95 -5.55 -9.70 -0.78
CA ILE A 95 -5.22 -10.68 -1.83
C ILE A 95 -3.71 -10.99 -1.84
N ILE A 96 -2.87 -9.95 -1.82
CA ILE A 96 -1.42 -10.08 -1.83
C ILE A 96 -0.93 -10.78 -0.55
N SER A 97 -1.45 -10.38 0.61
CA SER A 97 -1.02 -10.94 1.90
C SER A 97 -1.43 -12.40 2.06
N ASP A 98 -2.63 -12.78 1.61
CA ASP A 98 -3.09 -14.17 1.58
C ASP A 98 -2.21 -15.02 0.66
N SER A 99 -1.88 -14.51 -0.53
CA SER A 99 -1.01 -15.19 -1.50
C SER A 99 0.39 -15.42 -0.93
N ILE A 100 1.01 -14.39 -0.33
CA ILE A 100 2.34 -14.49 0.31
C ILE A 100 2.32 -15.50 1.47
N THR A 101 1.28 -15.46 2.29
CA THR A 101 1.15 -16.36 3.45
C THR A 101 1.02 -17.81 3.01
N ARG A 102 0.20 -18.09 1.99
CA ARG A 102 0.08 -19.43 1.40
C ARG A 102 1.40 -19.94 0.84
N GLN A 103 2.10 -19.12 0.05
CA GLN A 103 3.41 -19.50 -0.50
C GLN A 103 4.45 -19.79 0.59
N ARG A 104 4.42 -19.06 1.71
CA ARG A 104 5.32 -19.32 2.85
C ARG A 104 4.99 -20.64 3.53
N ALA A 105 3.71 -20.94 3.76
CA ALA A 105 3.27 -22.20 4.37
C ALA A 105 3.67 -23.41 3.50
N GLU A 106 3.46 -23.32 2.18
CA GLU A 106 3.85 -24.35 1.22
C GLU A 106 5.37 -24.59 1.23
N LYS A 107 6.18 -23.52 1.19
CA LYS A 107 7.65 -23.63 1.25
C LYS A 107 8.15 -24.23 2.58
N ALA A 108 7.48 -23.93 3.69
CA ALA A 108 7.82 -24.49 5.00
C ALA A 108 7.52 -26.00 5.08
N ALA A 109 6.37 -26.44 4.56
CA ALA A 109 5.99 -27.86 4.50
C ALA A 109 6.98 -28.69 3.66
N VAL A 110 7.44 -28.14 2.52
CA VAL A 110 8.45 -28.79 1.67
C VAL A 110 9.80 -28.93 2.38
N LYS A 111 10.22 -27.93 3.17
CA LYS A 111 11.48 -28.00 3.92
C LYS A 111 11.45 -29.05 5.05
N GLN A 112 10.30 -29.24 5.72
CA GLN A 112 10.16 -30.25 6.77
C GLN A 112 10.20 -31.68 6.21
N ASN A 113 9.63 -31.93 5.03
CA ASN A 113 9.67 -33.25 4.41
C ASN A 113 11.04 -33.65 3.82
N ASN A 114 11.94 -32.68 3.60
CA ASN A 114 13.25 -32.90 3.00
C ASN A 114 14.43 -32.84 3.99
N GLN A 115 14.19 -32.78 5.31
CA GLN A 115 15.27 -32.91 6.29
C GLN A 115 15.61 -34.40 6.50
N PRO A 116 16.88 -34.83 6.27
CA PRO A 116 17.28 -36.19 6.61
C PRO A 116 17.24 -36.39 8.13
N LYS A 117 16.72 -37.55 8.55
CA LYS A 117 16.68 -37.97 9.96
C LYS A 117 18.08 -38.11 10.55
#